data_AF-A0A0Q5QIT7-F1
#
_entry.id   AF-A0A0Q5QIT7-F1
#
_cell.length_a   1.000
_cell.length_b   1.000
_cell.length_c   1.000
_cell.angle_alpha   90.00
_cell.angle_beta   90.00
_cell.angle_gamma   90.00
#
_symmetry.space_group_name_H-M   'P 1'
#
loop_
_entity.id
_entity.type
_entity.pdbx_description
1 polymer ?
#
loop_
_entity_poly.entity_id
_entity_poly.type
_entity_poly.pdbx_seq_one_letter_code
_entity_poly.pdbx_strand_id
1 'polypeptide(L)'
;MSSGRVRAAVFAVVAIIAVVPSAGQAAGAPAARSETTWSSTTPIAGVIGSVVRIAAPLPPSAGPHPAKCDTISYLRWRSATGPSDHRKADRILVAQPGVFEGAGAFDSVARNTVAAAAARGSSIEFWALDRRSNCLDDHTGIAAAIGARDYRVASDYYLHGGQADGRRFGGYADGADTAWLKNVGLEQTLRDQYTVLREAFPDPRQRRAKVLCGGHSLGGFLTGYFAEWDFDGNRRTTEDAGYRQCGGWFALDTAIKAGPPNPTSVQLPDVPPPLAALGEPIFSAVDTALPVLRLPAVINPETVNLLSLAATAAQVDPDGVNSVVDSLPVNTNITLTLRALLSKDAAMAATGSPDIRALRATNTAVLGSLLDDNSQPLGFLQASVGFPTGSPVGPKSFPVPDALRRLPLVDGQFGDARKAAPTFYDAAHLYRWLDYDEVGGTRSLPNESQFTTRAGEVTSIRELARSFVEPPLDFTEAYFPSRIALDLAQSTAPSIARHLLYRNGIGENPILTIKASGGVALSGQRGAGRFVVAPGYNHLDVLTAAQTQNNGRPEIVSSELARFAIDPGSARR
;
A
#
# COMPACT_ATOMS: atom_id res chain seq x y z
N MET A 1 4.23 -85.96 -27.33
CA MET A 1 4.38 -84.88 -28.32
C MET A 1 3.27 -83.87 -28.10
N SER A 2 3.64 -82.59 -28.21
CA SER A 2 2.81 -81.38 -28.30
C SER A 2 2.07 -80.88 -27.06
N SER A 3 2.46 -79.65 -26.72
CA SER A 3 2.01 -78.68 -25.73
C SER A 3 0.60 -78.13 -25.95
N GLY A 4 -0.01 -77.67 -24.85
CA GLY A 4 -1.07 -76.66 -24.86
C GLY A 4 -1.27 -76.08 -23.45
N ARG A 5 -0.78 -74.84 -23.23
CA ARG A 5 -0.98 -74.08 -21.97
C ARG A 5 -2.36 -73.41 -21.99
N VAL A 6 -3.08 -73.47 -20.87
CA VAL A 6 -4.16 -72.53 -20.52
C VAL A 6 -3.89 -71.99 -19.12
N ARG A 7 -3.79 -70.66 -18.99
CA ARG A 7 -3.64 -69.93 -17.73
C ARG A 7 -5.02 -69.67 -17.13
N ALA A 8 -5.24 -70.06 -15.88
CA ALA A 8 -6.40 -69.67 -15.07
C ALA A 8 -6.03 -68.47 -14.19
N ALA A 9 -6.89 -67.46 -14.18
CA ALA A 9 -6.77 -66.25 -13.38
C ALA A 9 -7.29 -66.49 -11.95
N VAL A 10 -6.54 -66.01 -10.95
CA VAL A 10 -6.90 -66.05 -9.53
C VAL A 10 -7.44 -64.67 -9.13
N PHE A 11 -8.68 -64.65 -8.62
CA PHE A 11 -9.28 -63.48 -7.96
C PHE A 11 -8.82 -63.44 -6.50
N ALA A 12 -8.26 -62.31 -6.05
CA ALA A 12 -7.96 -62.05 -4.65
C ALA A 12 -8.98 -61.06 -4.06
N VAL A 13 -9.70 -61.50 -3.03
CA VAL A 13 -10.61 -60.68 -2.21
C VAL A 13 -9.77 -60.00 -1.14
N VAL A 14 -9.79 -58.67 -1.08
CA VAL A 14 -9.16 -57.88 0.00
C VAL A 14 -10.25 -57.36 0.94
N ALA A 15 -10.17 -57.75 2.21
CA ALA A 15 -11.03 -57.28 3.28
C ALA A 15 -10.63 -55.86 3.72
N ILE A 16 -11.60 -54.95 3.80
CA ILE A 16 -11.43 -53.58 4.30
C ILE A 16 -11.68 -53.57 5.80
N ILE A 17 -10.66 -53.25 6.60
CA ILE A 17 -10.81 -52.92 8.02
C ILE A 17 -10.99 -51.41 8.12
N ALA A 18 -12.18 -50.96 8.53
CA ALA A 18 -12.45 -49.57 8.84
C ALA A 18 -11.87 -49.22 10.23
N VAL A 19 -10.88 -48.35 10.27
CA VAL A 19 -10.38 -47.74 11.51
C VAL A 19 -11.11 -46.42 11.72
N VAL A 20 -11.88 -46.33 12.80
CA VAL A 20 -12.52 -45.08 13.26
C VAL A 20 -11.48 -44.30 14.07
N PRO A 21 -11.13 -43.04 13.74
CA PRO A 21 -10.22 -42.27 14.56
C PRO A 21 -10.95 -41.72 15.79
N SER A 22 -10.47 -42.12 16.96
CA SER A 22 -10.81 -41.55 18.25
C SER A 22 -10.25 -40.12 18.37
N ALA A 23 -11.09 -39.21 18.87
CA ALA A 23 -10.73 -37.82 19.14
C ALA A 23 -9.66 -37.73 20.23
N GLY A 24 -8.43 -37.41 19.82
CA GLY A 24 -7.34 -36.98 20.69
C GLY A 24 -6.94 -35.56 20.32
N GLN A 25 -6.97 -34.64 21.29
CA GLN A 25 -6.45 -33.28 21.15
C GLN A 25 -4.95 -33.36 20.83
N ALA A 26 -4.61 -33.15 19.56
CA ALA A 26 -3.23 -32.97 19.13
C ALA A 26 -2.82 -31.52 19.40
N ALA A 27 -1.69 -31.34 20.09
CA ALA A 27 -0.96 -30.08 20.13
C ALA A 27 -0.80 -29.56 18.69
N GLY A 28 -1.22 -28.30 18.45
CA GLY A 28 -1.41 -27.74 17.11
C GLY A 28 -0.19 -27.93 16.23
N ALA A 29 -0.40 -28.53 15.05
CA ALA A 29 0.59 -28.52 13.99
C ALA A 29 0.97 -27.05 13.69
N PRO A 30 2.26 -26.74 13.45
CA PRO A 30 2.66 -25.39 13.06
C PRO A 30 1.86 -24.97 11.83
N ALA A 31 1.40 -23.72 11.83
CA ALA A 31 0.72 -23.12 10.69
C ALA A 31 1.51 -23.41 9.41
N ALA A 32 0.83 -23.87 8.36
CA ALA A 32 1.46 -24.13 7.08
C ALA A 32 1.97 -22.80 6.51
N ARG A 33 3.28 -22.54 6.66
CA ARG A 33 3.99 -21.41 6.07
C ARG A 33 4.44 -21.78 4.67
N SER A 34 4.13 -20.94 3.70
CA SER A 34 4.65 -21.05 2.33
C SER A 34 5.32 -19.75 1.91
N GLU A 35 6.29 -19.85 1.01
CA GLU A 35 7.04 -18.70 0.49
C GLU A 35 7.33 -18.90 -0.99
N THR A 36 7.00 -17.91 -1.80
CA THR A 36 7.26 -17.92 -3.24
C THR A 36 7.89 -16.61 -3.68
N THR A 37 8.96 -16.71 -4.46
CA THR A 37 9.59 -15.54 -5.09
C THR A 37 8.81 -15.10 -6.32
N TRP A 38 8.80 -13.80 -6.61
CA TRP A 38 8.32 -13.28 -7.89
C TRP A 38 9.47 -12.66 -8.69
N SER A 39 9.34 -12.66 -10.02
CA SER A 39 10.27 -11.96 -10.90
C SER A 39 9.91 -10.47 -10.94
N SER A 40 10.91 -9.61 -10.97
CA SER A 40 10.71 -8.17 -11.02
C SER A 40 11.66 -7.51 -12.02
N THR A 41 11.21 -6.46 -12.70
CA THR A 41 12.05 -5.63 -13.57
C THR A 41 12.74 -4.49 -12.82
N THR A 42 12.83 -4.55 -11.49
CA THR A 42 13.48 -3.50 -10.70
C THR A 42 14.91 -3.23 -11.20
N PRO A 43 15.36 -1.95 -11.24
CA PRO A 43 16.76 -1.65 -11.51
C PRO A 43 17.67 -1.97 -10.31
N ILE A 44 17.10 -2.21 -9.13
CA ILE A 44 17.84 -2.45 -7.89
C ILE A 44 18.32 -3.90 -7.87
N ALA A 45 19.58 -4.10 -8.26
CA ALA A 45 20.21 -5.40 -8.26
C ALA A 45 20.44 -5.95 -6.83
N GLY A 46 20.52 -7.28 -6.72
CA GLY A 46 20.93 -7.94 -5.48
C GLY A 46 19.87 -8.00 -4.38
N VAL A 47 18.61 -7.70 -4.67
CA VAL A 47 17.49 -7.86 -3.72
C VAL A 47 16.47 -8.85 -4.27
N ILE A 48 16.10 -9.84 -3.45
CA ILE A 48 15.10 -10.85 -3.79
C ILE A 48 13.80 -10.53 -3.04
N GLY A 49 12.70 -10.42 -3.79
CA GLY A 49 11.34 -10.31 -3.26
C GLY A 49 10.66 -11.68 -3.20
N SER A 50 9.92 -11.94 -2.13
CA SER A 50 9.08 -13.12 -1.95
C SER A 50 7.80 -12.81 -1.19
N VAL A 51 6.72 -13.50 -1.50
CA VAL A 51 5.48 -13.44 -0.71
C VAL A 51 5.46 -14.63 0.23
N VAL A 52 5.22 -14.35 1.51
CA VAL A 52 5.06 -15.35 2.54
C VAL A 52 3.59 -15.42 2.94
N ARG A 53 3.07 -16.64 3.08
CA ARG A 53 1.70 -16.92 3.50
C ARG A 53 1.70 -17.85 4.70
N ILE A 54 0.93 -17.51 5.72
CA ILE A 54 0.77 -18.27 6.96
C ILE A 54 -0.70 -18.59 7.16
N ALA A 55 -1.05 -19.88 7.21
CA ALA A 55 -2.40 -20.31 7.57
C ALA A 55 -2.71 -19.90 9.03
N ALA A 56 -3.64 -18.97 9.21
CA ALA A 56 -4.01 -18.43 10.51
C ALA A 56 -5.49 -18.04 10.47
N PRO A 57 -6.41 -18.98 10.77
CA PRO A 57 -7.83 -18.74 10.66
C PRO A 57 -8.30 -17.55 11.49
N LEU A 58 -9.24 -16.78 10.95
CA LEU A 58 -9.90 -15.72 11.69
C LEU A 58 -10.72 -16.31 12.85
N PRO A 59 -10.86 -15.58 13.97
CA PRO A 59 -11.66 -16.05 15.09
C PRO A 59 -13.14 -16.17 14.68
N PRO A 60 -13.94 -17.02 15.35
CA PRO A 60 -15.37 -17.15 15.07
C PRO A 60 -16.15 -15.82 15.09
N SER A 61 -15.67 -14.84 15.88
CA SER A 61 -16.25 -13.50 15.95
C SER A 61 -16.15 -12.69 14.65
N ALA A 62 -15.31 -13.08 13.70
CA ALA A 62 -15.28 -12.46 12.37
C ALA A 62 -16.61 -12.70 11.62
N GLY A 63 -17.29 -13.81 11.88
CA GLY A 63 -18.48 -14.25 11.15
C GLY A 63 -18.13 -14.97 9.83
N PRO A 64 -19.13 -15.29 8.99
CA PRO A 64 -18.91 -15.96 7.71
C PRO A 64 -18.06 -15.11 6.75
N HIS A 65 -17.03 -15.71 6.16
CA HIS A 65 -16.09 -15.04 5.24
C HIS A 65 -15.46 -16.05 4.27
N PRO A 66 -14.81 -15.60 3.18
CA PRO A 66 -14.13 -16.50 2.25
C PRO A 66 -12.92 -17.18 2.90
N ALA A 67 -12.76 -18.49 2.71
CA ALA A 67 -11.63 -19.26 3.27
C ALA A 67 -10.24 -18.73 2.86
N LYS A 68 -10.13 -18.05 1.71
CA LYS A 68 -8.88 -17.39 1.28
C LYS A 68 -8.42 -16.30 2.26
N CYS A 69 -9.33 -15.77 3.09
CA CYS A 69 -9.06 -14.72 4.08
C CYS A 69 -8.52 -15.27 5.41
N ASP A 70 -8.51 -16.60 5.60
CA ASP A 70 -7.89 -17.29 6.74
C ASP A 70 -6.35 -17.38 6.64
N THR A 71 -5.74 -16.64 5.71
CA THR A 71 -4.28 -16.59 5.52
C THR A 71 -3.73 -15.19 5.80
N ILE A 72 -2.65 -15.10 6.60
CA ILE A 72 -1.84 -13.88 6.69
C ILE A 72 -0.87 -13.90 5.52
N SER A 73 -0.78 -12.79 4.80
CA SER A 73 0.22 -12.60 3.75
C SER A 73 1.14 -11.43 4.09
N TYR A 74 2.40 -11.51 3.70
CA TYR A 74 3.33 -10.39 3.74
C TYR A 74 4.36 -10.51 2.63
N LEU A 75 4.85 -9.36 2.16
CA LEU A 75 5.99 -9.31 1.24
C LEU A 75 7.29 -9.26 2.04
N ARG A 76 8.29 -10.01 1.60
CA ARG A 76 9.63 -10.13 2.19
C ARG A 76 10.67 -9.78 1.15
N TRP A 77 11.52 -8.81 1.46
CA TRP A 77 12.71 -8.45 0.69
C TRP A 77 13.97 -8.76 1.50
N ARG A 78 14.94 -9.40 0.85
CA ARG A 78 16.26 -9.74 1.43
C ARG A 78 17.38 -9.56 0.42
N SER A 79 18.61 -9.42 0.91
CA SER A 79 19.79 -9.44 0.04
C SER A 79 19.92 -10.81 -0.63
N ALA A 80 20.26 -10.82 -1.92
CA ALA A 80 20.54 -12.03 -2.69
C ALA A 80 21.80 -12.75 -2.19
N THR A 81 22.77 -12.00 -1.67
CA THR A 81 24.01 -12.53 -1.08
C THR A 81 23.90 -12.75 0.43
N GLY A 82 22.81 -12.29 1.04
CA GLY A 82 22.48 -12.53 2.45
C GLY A 82 21.93 -13.93 2.69
N PRO A 83 21.73 -14.32 3.97
CA PRO A 83 21.15 -15.61 4.31
C PRO A 83 19.71 -15.73 3.77
N SER A 84 19.34 -16.93 3.33
CA SER A 84 17.95 -17.26 2.95
C SER A 84 17.05 -17.50 4.16
N ASP A 85 17.63 -17.92 5.30
CA ASP A 85 16.93 -18.12 6.57
C ASP A 85 16.84 -16.77 7.32
N HIS A 86 15.62 -16.27 7.52
CA HIS A 86 15.38 -14.98 8.17
C HIS A 86 15.93 -14.90 9.60
N ARG A 87 16.09 -16.04 10.28
CA ARG A 87 16.65 -16.08 11.63
C ARG A 87 18.14 -15.69 11.66
N LYS A 88 18.81 -15.79 10.52
CA LYS A 88 20.22 -15.40 10.34
C LYS A 88 20.39 -13.97 9.87
N ALA A 89 19.32 -13.26 9.50
CA ALA A 89 19.39 -11.83 9.20
C ALA A 89 19.86 -11.05 10.44
N ASP A 90 20.60 -9.97 10.25
CA ASP A 90 21.06 -9.09 11.32
C ASP A 90 19.88 -8.39 11.99
N ARG A 91 18.94 -7.92 11.15
CA ARG A 91 17.67 -7.29 11.53
C ARG A 91 16.57 -7.56 10.53
N ILE A 92 15.34 -7.38 10.98
CA ILE A 92 14.13 -7.41 10.17
C ILE A 92 13.31 -6.17 10.49
N LEU A 93 13.01 -5.36 9.48
CA LEU A 93 12.02 -4.29 9.58
C LEU A 93 10.65 -4.86 9.24
N VAL A 94 9.64 -4.64 10.07
CA VAL A 94 8.25 -5.08 9.84
C VAL A 94 7.35 -3.85 9.77
N ALA A 95 6.76 -3.63 8.60
CA ALA A 95 5.98 -2.44 8.28
C ALA A 95 4.48 -2.74 8.19
N GLN A 96 3.69 -1.86 8.78
CA GLN A 96 2.24 -1.75 8.60
C GLN A 96 1.92 -0.71 7.51
N PRO A 97 1.02 -1.02 6.56
CA PRO A 97 0.60 -0.06 5.54
C PRO A 97 -0.27 1.08 6.06
N GLY A 98 -0.28 2.18 5.30
CA GLY A 98 -1.17 3.33 5.43
C GLY A 98 -2.64 3.02 5.15
N VAL A 99 -3.48 4.06 5.12
CA VAL A 99 -4.90 3.92 4.74
C VAL A 99 -5.01 3.68 3.23
N PHE A 100 -5.86 2.73 2.82
CA PHE A 100 -6.01 2.30 1.42
C PHE A 100 -4.72 1.84 0.74
N GLU A 101 -3.71 1.46 1.51
CA GLU A 101 -2.40 1.01 1.05
C GLU A 101 -2.23 -0.49 1.34
N GLY A 102 -1.62 -1.22 0.42
CA GLY A 102 -1.25 -2.63 0.61
C GLY A 102 0.26 -2.83 0.71
N ALA A 103 0.68 -4.08 0.90
CA ALA A 103 2.09 -4.43 1.10
C ALA A 103 2.99 -4.06 -0.10
N GLY A 104 2.46 -4.07 -1.33
CA GLY A 104 3.16 -3.75 -2.57
C GLY A 104 3.68 -2.31 -2.64
N ALA A 105 3.06 -1.37 -1.90
CA ALA A 105 3.51 0.02 -1.84
C ALA A 105 4.93 0.18 -1.26
N PHE A 106 5.38 -0.78 -0.45
CA PHE A 106 6.71 -0.76 0.15
C PHE A 106 7.83 -1.24 -0.77
N ASP A 107 7.53 -1.67 -2.00
CA ASP A 107 8.53 -2.36 -2.82
C ASP A 107 9.80 -1.52 -3.10
N SER A 108 9.67 -0.24 -3.46
CA SER A 108 10.84 0.64 -3.67
C SER A 108 11.64 0.86 -2.39
N VAL A 109 11.02 1.35 -1.30
CA VAL A 109 11.72 1.60 -0.01
C VAL A 109 12.32 0.31 0.57
N ALA A 110 11.65 -0.83 0.45
CA ALA A 110 12.17 -2.10 0.95
C ALA A 110 13.44 -2.52 0.19
N ARG A 111 13.43 -2.46 -1.14
CA ARG A 111 14.58 -2.78 -1.97
C ARG A 111 15.74 -1.82 -1.73
N ASN A 112 15.46 -0.52 -1.70
CA ASN A 112 16.44 0.52 -1.43
C ASN A 112 17.08 0.32 -0.04
N THR A 113 16.28 0.00 0.99
CA THR A 113 16.77 -0.20 2.37
C THR A 113 17.65 -1.44 2.46
N VAL A 114 17.22 -2.56 1.89
CA VAL A 114 17.99 -3.81 1.87
C VAL A 114 19.30 -3.64 1.10
N ALA A 115 19.27 -2.99 -0.08
CA ALA A 115 20.46 -2.70 -0.86
C ALA A 115 21.43 -1.78 -0.12
N ALA A 116 20.93 -0.72 0.52
CA ALA A 116 21.74 0.23 1.29
C ALA A 116 22.41 -0.40 2.51
N ALA A 117 21.74 -1.34 3.18
CA ALA A 117 22.32 -2.10 4.29
C ALA A 117 23.36 -3.13 3.81
N ALA A 118 23.08 -3.84 2.70
CA ALA A 118 24.02 -4.79 2.11
C ALA A 118 25.32 -4.10 1.66
N ALA A 119 25.23 -2.90 1.10
CA ALA A 119 26.40 -2.07 0.75
C ALA A 119 27.26 -1.68 1.96
N ARG A 120 26.72 -1.79 3.18
CA ARG A 120 27.41 -1.56 4.45
C ARG A 120 27.80 -2.85 5.17
N GLY A 121 27.69 -3.99 4.49
CA GLY A 121 28.04 -5.30 5.03
C GLY A 121 27.02 -5.89 6.01
N SER A 122 25.79 -5.35 6.08
CA SER A 122 24.73 -5.91 6.92
C SER A 122 23.64 -6.60 6.09
N SER A 123 23.26 -7.79 6.52
CA SER A 123 22.20 -8.59 5.91
C SER A 123 20.89 -8.40 6.67
N ILE A 124 20.11 -7.40 6.28
CA ILE A 124 18.77 -7.15 6.84
C ILE A 124 17.67 -7.72 5.93
N GLU A 125 16.46 -7.77 6.47
CA GLU A 125 15.24 -7.96 5.69
C GLU A 125 14.23 -6.85 5.95
N PHE A 126 13.34 -6.65 5.00
CA PHE A 126 12.18 -5.78 5.12
C PHE A 126 10.93 -6.59 4.84
N TRP A 127 9.95 -6.54 5.74
CA TRP A 127 8.67 -7.23 5.64
C TRP A 127 7.54 -6.20 5.64
N ALA A 128 6.70 -6.20 4.62
CA ALA A 128 5.49 -5.38 4.58
C ALA A 128 4.26 -6.28 4.75
N LEU A 129 3.51 -6.05 5.81
CA LEU A 129 2.32 -6.84 6.14
C LEU A 129 1.17 -6.46 5.22
N ASP A 130 0.36 -7.45 4.86
CA ASP A 130 -0.84 -7.24 4.06
C ASP A 130 -2.08 -7.44 4.93
N ARG A 131 -3.08 -6.57 4.78
CA ARG A 131 -4.30 -6.68 5.56
C ARG A 131 -5.16 -7.84 5.07
N ARG A 132 -5.87 -8.50 5.99
CA ARG A 132 -6.72 -9.65 5.67
C ARG A 132 -7.76 -9.35 4.59
N SER A 133 -8.28 -8.13 4.57
CA SER A 133 -9.23 -7.62 3.58
C SER A 133 -8.75 -7.76 2.13
N ASN A 134 -7.44 -7.65 1.88
CA ASN A 134 -6.84 -7.77 0.56
C ASN A 134 -6.98 -9.19 -0.03
N CYS A 135 -7.37 -10.18 0.79
CA CYS A 135 -7.82 -11.47 0.26
C CYS A 135 -8.96 -11.33 -0.76
N LEU A 136 -9.76 -10.27 -0.69
CA LEU A 136 -10.93 -10.05 -1.54
C LEU A 136 -10.55 -9.60 -2.95
N ASP A 137 -9.40 -8.96 -3.11
CA ASP A 137 -8.91 -8.48 -4.40
C ASP A 137 -8.62 -9.64 -5.38
N ASP A 138 -8.84 -9.37 -6.67
CA ASP A 138 -8.59 -10.31 -7.76
C ASP A 138 -7.45 -9.80 -8.63
N HIS A 139 -6.27 -10.42 -8.52
CA HIS A 139 -5.07 -10.06 -9.29
C HIS A 139 -4.91 -10.84 -10.60
N THR A 140 -5.88 -11.69 -10.96
CA THR A 140 -5.76 -12.62 -12.10
C THR A 140 -5.49 -11.86 -13.40
N GLY A 141 -6.29 -10.83 -13.69
CA GLY A 141 -6.16 -10.05 -14.93
C GLY A 141 -4.83 -9.30 -15.01
N ILE A 142 -4.41 -8.65 -13.92
CA ILE A 142 -3.13 -7.92 -13.86
C ILE A 142 -1.94 -8.88 -14.02
N ALA A 143 -1.92 -10.00 -13.29
CA ALA A 143 -0.85 -10.98 -13.39
C ALA A 143 -0.73 -11.55 -14.81
N ALA A 144 -1.86 -11.87 -15.46
CA ALA A 144 -1.89 -12.35 -16.83
C ALA A 144 -1.39 -11.28 -17.82
N ALA A 145 -1.77 -10.01 -17.64
CA ALA A 145 -1.30 -8.91 -18.48
C ALA A 145 0.20 -8.66 -18.38
N ILE A 146 0.78 -8.74 -17.17
CA ILE A 146 2.23 -8.63 -16.96
C ILE A 146 2.96 -9.81 -17.62
N GLY A 147 2.44 -11.03 -17.47
CA GLY A 147 3.00 -12.21 -18.12
C GLY A 147 2.97 -12.13 -19.66
N ALA A 148 1.88 -11.60 -20.22
CA ALA A 148 1.69 -11.41 -21.65
C ALA A 148 2.38 -10.16 -22.21
N ARG A 149 2.81 -9.22 -21.34
CA ARG A 149 3.23 -7.85 -21.70
C ARG A 149 2.19 -7.12 -22.56
N ASP A 150 0.91 -7.30 -22.22
CA ASP A 150 -0.19 -6.63 -22.90
C ASP A 150 -1.28 -6.28 -21.89
N TYR A 151 -1.43 -4.98 -21.60
CA TYR A 151 -2.42 -4.48 -20.64
C TYR A 151 -3.86 -4.80 -21.09
N ARG A 152 -4.09 -5.03 -22.40
CA ARG A 152 -5.42 -5.35 -22.93
C ARG A 152 -5.97 -6.65 -22.37
N VAL A 153 -5.11 -7.58 -21.96
CA VAL A 153 -5.51 -8.82 -21.27
C VAL A 153 -6.23 -8.49 -19.96
N ALA A 154 -5.71 -7.53 -19.19
CA ALA A 154 -6.35 -7.10 -17.96
C ALA A 154 -7.62 -6.30 -18.23
N SER A 155 -7.62 -5.37 -19.20
CA SER A 155 -8.83 -4.60 -19.53
C SER A 155 -9.95 -5.50 -20.03
N ASP A 156 -9.64 -6.50 -20.88
CA ASP A 156 -10.61 -7.49 -21.34
C ASP A 156 -11.20 -8.27 -20.16
N TYR A 157 -10.34 -8.79 -19.26
CA TYR A 157 -10.75 -9.53 -18.08
C TYR A 157 -11.67 -8.74 -17.15
N TYR A 158 -11.28 -7.53 -16.75
CA TYR A 158 -12.03 -6.75 -15.76
C TYR A 158 -13.23 -5.99 -16.34
N LEU A 159 -13.16 -5.55 -17.60
CA LEU A 159 -14.11 -4.58 -18.16
C LEU A 159 -14.99 -5.13 -19.28
N HIS A 160 -14.56 -6.17 -19.99
CA HIS A 160 -15.26 -6.68 -21.18
C HIS A 160 -15.72 -8.13 -21.06
N GLY A 161 -15.57 -8.73 -19.88
CA GLY A 161 -15.97 -10.12 -19.64
C GLY A 161 -15.05 -11.10 -20.34
N GLY A 162 -13.76 -10.79 -20.45
CA GLY A 162 -12.71 -11.68 -20.93
C GLY A 162 -12.44 -12.86 -20.00
N GLN A 163 -11.44 -13.67 -20.38
CA GLN A 163 -10.89 -14.72 -19.52
C GLN A 163 -9.37 -14.57 -19.37
N ALA A 164 -8.88 -14.82 -18.16
CA ALA A 164 -7.47 -14.91 -17.84
C ALA A 164 -7.26 -16.15 -16.97
N ASP A 165 -6.28 -16.98 -17.30
CA ASP A 165 -5.99 -18.25 -16.60
C ASP A 165 -7.21 -19.16 -16.39
N GLY A 166 -8.10 -19.22 -17.40
CA GLY A 166 -9.33 -20.02 -17.36
C GLY A 166 -10.40 -19.50 -16.40
N ARG A 167 -10.23 -18.29 -15.86
CA ARG A 167 -11.15 -17.62 -14.95
C ARG A 167 -11.82 -16.44 -15.64
N ARG A 168 -13.00 -16.06 -15.16
CA ARG A 168 -13.68 -14.79 -15.48
C ARG A 168 -13.70 -13.93 -14.23
N PHE A 169 -13.66 -12.61 -14.40
CA PHE A 169 -13.78 -11.70 -13.28
C PHE A 169 -15.12 -11.89 -12.57
N GLY A 170 -15.07 -12.16 -11.27
CA GLY A 170 -16.26 -12.42 -10.44
C GLY A 170 -17.06 -11.17 -10.07
N GLY A 171 -16.59 -9.99 -10.48
CA GLY A 171 -17.06 -8.72 -9.99
C GLY A 171 -16.40 -8.31 -8.68
N TYR A 172 -16.75 -7.12 -8.21
CA TYR A 172 -16.25 -6.58 -6.95
C TYR A 172 -17.06 -7.11 -5.79
N ALA A 173 -16.39 -7.60 -4.74
CA ALA A 173 -17.05 -8.03 -3.50
C ALA A 173 -17.87 -6.87 -2.88
N ASP A 174 -19.10 -7.15 -2.47
CA ASP A 174 -19.94 -6.18 -1.76
C ASP A 174 -20.99 -6.89 -0.87
N GLY A 175 -21.72 -6.13 -0.06
CA GLY A 175 -22.83 -6.64 0.74
C GLY A 175 -22.43 -7.77 1.69
N ALA A 176 -22.94 -8.98 1.44
CA ALA A 176 -22.65 -10.14 2.28
C ALA A 176 -21.17 -10.56 2.23
N ASP A 177 -20.49 -10.39 1.10
CA ASP A 177 -19.09 -10.81 0.91
C ASP A 177 -18.10 -9.94 1.69
N THR A 178 -18.51 -8.71 2.04
CA THR A 178 -17.71 -7.77 2.82
C THR A 178 -18.23 -7.60 4.26
N ALA A 179 -19.39 -8.16 4.60
CA ALA A 179 -20.06 -7.93 5.89
C ALA A 179 -19.18 -8.24 7.11
N TRP A 180 -18.35 -9.28 7.01
CA TRP A 180 -17.43 -9.72 8.07
C TRP A 180 -16.38 -8.67 8.44
N LEU A 181 -16.05 -7.73 7.54
CA LEU A 181 -15.07 -6.66 7.79
C LEU A 181 -15.51 -5.69 8.89
N LYS A 182 -16.81 -5.65 9.23
CA LYS A 182 -17.31 -4.94 10.43
C LYS A 182 -16.72 -5.48 11.73
N ASN A 183 -16.28 -6.73 11.74
CA ASN A 183 -15.76 -7.43 12.91
C ASN A 183 -14.23 -7.56 12.89
N VAL A 184 -13.58 -7.15 11.79
CA VAL A 184 -12.13 -7.25 11.62
C VAL A 184 -11.53 -5.85 11.74
N GLY A 185 -11.12 -5.54 12.96
CA GLY A 185 -10.67 -4.21 13.37
C GLY A 185 -9.21 -4.16 13.78
N LEU A 186 -8.94 -3.20 14.67
CA LEU A 186 -7.61 -2.96 15.22
C LEU A 186 -7.05 -4.21 15.90
N GLU A 187 -7.80 -4.83 16.80
CA GLU A 187 -7.33 -6.00 17.56
C GLU A 187 -6.86 -7.14 16.63
N GLN A 188 -7.63 -7.47 15.59
CA GLN A 188 -7.25 -8.51 14.63
C GLN A 188 -5.99 -8.11 13.85
N THR A 189 -5.90 -6.85 13.42
CA THR A 189 -4.72 -6.31 12.69
C THR A 189 -3.44 -6.44 13.52
N LEU A 190 -3.49 -6.10 14.82
CA LEU A 190 -2.35 -6.26 15.73
C LEU A 190 -2.03 -7.72 15.99
N ARG A 191 -3.06 -8.57 16.11
CA ARG A 191 -2.92 -10.01 16.36
C ARG A 191 -2.29 -10.74 15.18
N ASP A 192 -2.57 -10.30 13.95
CA ASP A 192 -1.93 -10.83 12.75
C ASP A 192 -0.43 -10.51 12.72
N GLN A 193 -0.05 -9.25 12.99
CA GLN A 193 1.38 -8.90 13.17
C GLN A 193 2.03 -9.74 14.27
N TYR A 194 1.39 -9.88 15.43
CA TYR A 194 1.92 -10.69 16.53
C TYR A 194 2.08 -12.16 16.15
N THR A 195 1.15 -12.70 15.36
CA THR A 195 1.21 -14.08 14.84
C THR A 195 2.40 -14.27 13.91
N VAL A 196 2.63 -13.34 12.98
CA VAL A 196 3.82 -13.35 12.11
C VAL A 196 5.10 -13.34 12.93
N LEU A 197 5.19 -12.46 13.94
CA LEU A 197 6.39 -12.36 14.78
C LEU A 197 6.64 -13.62 15.61
N ARG A 198 5.59 -14.24 16.17
CA ARG A 198 5.70 -15.47 16.97
C ARG A 198 6.05 -16.69 16.13
N GLU A 199 5.52 -16.77 14.91
CA GLU A 199 5.87 -17.83 13.96
C GLU A 199 7.34 -17.71 13.57
N ALA A 200 7.78 -16.50 13.18
CA ALA A 200 9.15 -16.26 12.77
C ALA A 200 10.17 -16.45 13.89
N PHE A 201 9.83 -16.02 15.12
CA PHE A 201 10.69 -16.06 16.30
C PHE A 201 9.86 -16.38 17.55
N PRO A 202 9.77 -17.65 17.98
CA PRO A 202 8.98 -18.03 19.15
C PRO A 202 9.47 -17.39 20.47
N ASP A 203 10.77 -17.14 20.60
CA ASP A 203 11.37 -16.50 21.78
C ASP A 203 11.21 -14.97 21.74
N PRO A 204 10.51 -14.33 22.70
CA PRO A 204 10.38 -12.87 22.78
C PRO A 204 11.73 -12.14 22.85
N ARG A 205 12.78 -12.76 23.39
CA ARG A 205 14.12 -12.15 23.44
C ARG A 205 14.72 -11.99 22.05
N GLN A 206 14.50 -12.97 21.18
CA GLN A 206 14.94 -12.88 19.78
C GLN A 206 14.16 -11.81 19.03
N ARG A 207 12.83 -11.76 19.21
CA ARG A 207 11.98 -10.70 18.64
C ARG A 207 12.48 -9.31 19.03
N ARG A 208 12.71 -9.09 20.33
CA ARG A 208 13.27 -7.84 20.87
C ARG A 208 14.66 -7.51 20.33
N ALA A 209 15.48 -8.49 19.99
CA ALA A 209 16.84 -8.29 19.49
C ALA A 209 16.94 -8.12 17.96
N LYS A 210 15.99 -8.68 17.20
CA LYS A 210 16.05 -8.79 15.74
C LYS A 210 15.08 -7.87 15.01
N VAL A 211 13.92 -7.60 15.60
CA VAL A 211 12.79 -6.99 14.87
C VAL A 211 12.67 -5.51 15.19
N LEU A 212 12.53 -4.69 14.16
CA LEU A 212 12.15 -3.28 14.24
C LEU A 212 10.78 -3.13 13.61
N CYS A 213 9.83 -2.50 14.29
CA CYS A 213 8.43 -2.44 13.82
C CYS A 213 8.05 -1.00 13.49
N GLY A 214 7.22 -0.80 12.48
CA GLY A 214 6.90 0.53 12.03
C GLY A 214 5.82 0.54 10.97
N GLY A 215 5.70 1.67 10.29
CA GLY A 215 4.76 1.76 9.18
C GLY A 215 4.67 3.16 8.59
N HIS A 216 3.89 3.23 7.52
CA HIS A 216 3.59 4.46 6.81
C HIS A 216 2.22 5.00 7.21
N SER A 217 2.10 6.31 7.40
CA SER A 217 0.81 6.97 7.64
C SER A 217 0.02 6.32 8.80
N LEU A 218 -1.12 5.69 8.53
CA LEU A 218 -1.89 4.88 9.48
C LEU A 218 -1.06 3.81 10.22
N GLY A 219 -0.08 3.21 9.55
CA GLY A 219 0.80 2.18 10.11
C GLY A 219 1.60 2.64 11.33
N GLY A 220 1.89 3.95 11.46
CA GLY A 220 2.49 4.51 12.66
C GLY A 220 1.57 4.45 13.88
N PHE A 221 0.27 4.69 13.68
CA PHE A 221 -0.74 4.60 14.73
C PHE A 221 -1.02 3.15 15.12
N LEU A 222 -1.10 2.24 14.13
CA LEU A 222 -1.18 0.79 14.38
C LEU A 222 0.03 0.31 15.19
N THR A 223 1.23 0.79 14.86
CA THR A 223 2.46 0.46 15.61
C THR A 223 2.43 1.04 17.03
N GLY A 224 1.89 2.25 17.22
CA GLY A 224 1.71 2.84 18.55
C GLY A 224 0.76 2.02 19.42
N TYR A 225 -0.39 1.62 18.87
CA TYR A 225 -1.31 0.69 19.51
C TYR A 225 -0.64 -0.65 19.80
N PHE A 226 0.09 -1.22 18.85
CA PHE A 226 0.87 -2.44 19.02
C PHE A 226 1.82 -2.34 20.21
N ALA A 227 2.59 -1.25 20.32
CA ALA A 227 3.56 -1.05 21.40
C ALA A 227 2.91 -0.97 22.80
N GLU A 228 1.71 -0.40 22.90
CA GLU A 228 0.97 -0.28 24.15
C GLU A 228 0.08 -1.49 24.48
N TRP A 229 -0.05 -2.43 23.54
CA TRP A 229 -0.96 -3.58 23.60
C TRP A 229 -0.46 -4.68 24.54
N ASP A 230 -1.41 -5.37 25.16
CA ASP A 230 -1.24 -6.59 25.93
C ASP A 230 -2.18 -7.64 25.33
N PHE A 231 -1.63 -8.73 24.78
CA PHE A 231 -2.35 -9.61 23.88
C PHE A 231 -3.23 -10.64 24.61
N ASP A 232 -2.95 -10.91 25.89
CA ASP A 232 -3.76 -11.75 26.77
C ASP A 232 -4.63 -10.95 27.77
N GLY A 233 -4.45 -9.63 27.87
CA GLY A 233 -5.21 -8.74 28.74
C GLY A 233 -4.79 -8.81 30.22
N ASN A 234 -3.61 -9.36 30.53
CA ASN A 234 -3.14 -9.64 31.87
C ASN A 234 -1.75 -9.06 32.14
N ARG A 235 -1.69 -7.93 32.85
CA ARG A 235 -0.44 -7.27 33.29
C ARG A 235 0.54 -8.14 34.09
N ARG A 236 0.13 -9.31 34.59
CA ARG A 236 1.01 -10.23 35.33
C ARG A 236 1.90 -11.05 34.39
N THR A 237 1.45 -11.24 33.15
CA THR A 237 2.21 -11.80 32.04
C THR A 237 2.75 -10.64 31.21
N THR A 238 3.98 -10.80 30.72
CA THR A 238 4.66 -9.71 29.98
C THR A 238 5.37 -10.22 28.74
N GLU A 239 5.32 -11.53 28.46
CA GLU A 239 5.97 -12.11 27.29
C GLU A 239 5.29 -11.73 25.98
N ASP A 240 4.01 -11.41 26.06
CA ASP A 240 3.13 -10.97 24.99
C ASP A 240 3.00 -9.44 24.95
N ALA A 241 3.45 -8.71 25.98
CA ALA A 241 3.45 -7.24 26.00
C ALA A 241 4.05 -6.66 24.70
N GLY A 242 3.28 -5.84 24.00
CA GLY A 242 3.56 -5.40 22.64
C GLY A 242 4.90 -4.69 22.49
N TYR A 243 5.25 -3.81 23.43
CA TYR A 243 6.57 -3.15 23.44
C TYR A 243 7.72 -4.16 23.43
N ARG A 244 7.57 -5.34 24.06
CA ARG A 244 8.61 -6.38 24.11
C ARG A 244 8.74 -7.22 22.84
N GLN A 245 7.85 -7.03 21.85
CA GLN A 245 7.89 -7.81 20.61
C GLN A 245 8.78 -7.19 19.53
N CYS A 246 9.24 -5.94 19.70
CA CYS A 246 10.17 -5.29 18.77
C CYS A 246 11.22 -4.49 19.56
N GLY A 247 12.43 -4.36 18.99
CA GLY A 247 13.59 -3.67 19.57
C GLY A 247 13.74 -2.19 19.18
N GLY A 248 12.81 -1.66 18.39
CA GLY A 248 12.84 -0.29 17.87
C GLY A 248 11.62 0.01 17.02
N TRP A 249 11.31 1.29 16.87
CA TRP A 249 10.18 1.78 16.09
C TRP A 249 10.64 2.64 14.92
N PHE A 250 9.97 2.54 13.77
CA PHE A 250 10.16 3.48 12.66
C PHE A 250 8.84 4.03 12.12
N ALA A 251 8.80 5.32 11.82
CA ALA A 251 7.64 6.02 11.28
C ALA A 251 7.98 6.67 9.94
N LEU A 252 7.19 6.34 8.91
CA LEU A 252 7.29 6.91 7.57
C LEU A 252 6.12 7.87 7.35
N ASP A 253 6.45 9.15 7.23
CA ASP A 253 5.53 10.29 7.19
C ASP A 253 4.39 10.23 8.22
N THR A 254 4.72 9.80 9.44
CA THR A 254 3.76 9.59 10.53
C THR A 254 4.43 9.71 11.91
N ALA A 255 3.70 9.42 12.98
CA ALA A 255 4.22 9.30 14.34
C ALA A 255 3.88 7.91 14.91
N ILE A 256 4.71 7.42 15.82
CA ILE A 256 4.38 6.23 16.62
C ILE A 256 3.57 6.67 17.82
N LYS A 257 2.26 6.43 17.78
CA LYS A 257 1.33 6.90 18.82
C LYS A 257 0.03 6.09 18.82
N ALA A 258 -0.48 5.70 19.99
CA ALA A 258 -1.85 5.21 20.13
C ALA A 258 -2.87 6.36 20.17
N GLY A 259 -4.01 6.16 19.53
CA GLY A 259 -5.10 7.13 19.38
C GLY A 259 -5.43 7.42 17.91
N PRO A 260 -6.44 8.26 17.65
CA PRO A 260 -6.79 8.59 16.28
C PRO A 260 -5.71 9.47 15.63
N PRO A 261 -5.51 9.36 14.29
CA PRO A 261 -4.92 10.46 13.56
C PRO A 261 -5.81 11.70 13.75
N ASN A 262 -5.24 12.82 14.19
CA ASN A 262 -6.02 14.05 14.42
C ASN A 262 -6.60 14.54 13.08
N PRO A 263 -7.93 14.64 12.91
CA PRO A 263 -8.52 15.10 11.67
C PRO A 263 -8.43 16.64 11.55
N THR A 264 -8.09 17.12 10.37
CA THR A 264 -8.31 18.51 9.94
C THR A 264 -9.34 18.49 8.83
N SER A 265 -10.45 19.22 8.99
CA SER A 265 -11.52 19.33 7.97
C SER A 265 -11.47 20.68 7.27
N VAL A 266 -11.70 20.69 5.95
CA VAL A 266 -11.86 21.91 5.16
C VAL A 266 -13.22 21.86 4.45
N GLN A 267 -14.10 22.82 4.75
CA GLN A 267 -15.36 22.94 4.03
C GLN A 267 -15.13 23.49 2.62
N LEU A 268 -15.59 22.77 1.60
CA LEU A 268 -15.54 23.20 0.20
C LEU A 268 -16.89 23.84 -0.19
N PRO A 269 -16.96 25.15 -0.46
CA PRO A 269 -18.17 25.77 -0.98
C PRO A 269 -18.42 25.38 -2.45
N ASP A 270 -19.70 25.30 -2.84
CA ASP A 270 -20.17 25.22 -4.24
C ASP A 270 -19.73 24.01 -5.09
N VAL A 271 -19.52 22.83 -4.48
CA VAL A 271 -19.27 21.57 -5.20
C VAL A 271 -20.50 20.64 -5.20
N PRO A 272 -20.78 19.87 -6.28
CA PRO A 272 -21.84 18.87 -6.29
C PRO A 272 -21.71 17.88 -5.11
N PRO A 273 -22.82 17.40 -4.50
CA PRO A 273 -22.76 16.56 -3.31
C PRO A 273 -21.85 15.31 -3.40
N PRO A 274 -21.77 14.58 -4.53
CA PRO A 274 -20.84 13.46 -4.67
C PRO A 274 -19.36 13.86 -4.61
N LEU A 275 -19.02 15.10 -4.94
CA LEU A 275 -17.66 15.66 -4.94
C LEU A 275 -17.33 16.38 -3.62
N ALA A 276 -18.33 16.66 -2.78
CA ALA A 276 -18.13 17.25 -1.46
C ALA A 276 -17.25 16.37 -0.55
N ALA A 277 -17.26 15.05 -0.76
CA ALA A 277 -16.44 14.09 -0.04
C ALA A 277 -14.92 14.35 -0.16
N LEU A 278 -14.46 15.10 -1.18
CA LEU A 278 -13.06 15.53 -1.30
C LEU A 278 -12.62 16.47 -0.17
N GLY A 279 -13.56 17.22 0.42
CA GLY A 279 -13.33 18.13 1.54
C GLY A 279 -13.42 17.47 2.91
N GLU A 280 -13.98 16.27 2.99
CA GLU A 280 -14.14 15.57 4.26
C GLU A 280 -12.83 14.87 4.69
N PRO A 281 -12.42 14.98 5.97
CA PRO A 281 -11.34 14.15 6.50
C PRO A 281 -11.62 12.66 6.25
N ILE A 282 -10.61 11.94 5.77
CA ILE A 282 -10.69 10.49 5.45
C ILE A 282 -11.28 9.67 6.61
N PHE A 283 -10.96 10.07 7.85
CA PHE A 283 -11.40 9.40 9.08
C PHE A 283 -12.66 10.01 9.72
N SER A 284 -13.22 11.11 9.19
CA SER A 284 -14.51 11.68 9.64
C SER A 284 -15.68 11.31 8.72
N ALA A 285 -15.41 11.00 7.44
CA ALA A 285 -16.39 10.51 6.47
C ALA A 285 -16.79 9.03 6.67
N VAL A 286 -16.39 8.41 7.79
CA VAL A 286 -16.64 7.01 8.08
C VAL A 286 -18.13 6.82 8.33
N ASP A 287 -18.85 6.38 7.30
CA ASP A 287 -20.16 5.76 7.50
C ASP A 287 -19.95 4.44 8.25
N THR A 288 -20.05 4.51 9.58
CA THR A 288 -19.92 3.35 10.47
C THR A 288 -20.95 2.24 10.20
N ALA A 289 -21.95 2.49 9.33
CA ALA A 289 -22.88 1.47 8.88
C ALA A 289 -22.30 0.53 7.82
N LEU A 290 -21.23 0.91 7.11
CA LEU A 290 -20.65 0.12 6.02
C LEU A 290 -19.43 -0.70 6.48
N PRO A 291 -19.27 -1.97 6.03
CA PRO A 291 -18.12 -2.81 6.39
C PRO A 291 -16.77 -2.32 5.84
N VAL A 292 -16.80 -1.62 4.71
CA VAL A 292 -15.63 -1.15 3.97
C VAL A 292 -15.65 0.36 3.94
N LEU A 293 -14.54 0.99 4.32
CA LEU A 293 -14.35 2.42 4.14
C LEU A 293 -14.16 2.72 2.65
N ARG A 294 -14.90 3.69 2.13
CA ARG A 294 -14.83 4.14 0.73
C ARG A 294 -14.76 5.66 0.71
N LEU A 295 -14.05 6.23 -0.26
CA LEU A 295 -14.26 7.62 -0.69
C LEU A 295 -15.12 7.58 -1.95
N PRO A 296 -16.42 7.95 -1.88
CA PRO A 296 -17.28 7.95 -3.06
C PRO A 296 -16.62 8.67 -4.24
N ALA A 297 -16.69 8.03 -5.43
CA ALA A 297 -16.07 8.53 -6.66
C ALA A 297 -14.54 8.74 -6.61
N VAL A 298 -13.79 8.23 -5.64
CA VAL A 298 -12.31 8.30 -5.68
C VAL A 298 -11.69 6.97 -5.32
N ILE A 299 -12.07 6.39 -4.17
CA ILE A 299 -11.50 5.15 -3.65
C ILE A 299 -12.63 4.16 -3.40
N ASN A 300 -12.75 3.22 -4.32
CA ASN A 300 -13.62 2.05 -4.25
C ASN A 300 -13.00 0.93 -5.11
N PRO A 301 -13.50 -0.33 -5.01
CA PRO A 301 -12.90 -1.44 -5.74
C PRO A 301 -12.76 -1.22 -7.26
N GLU A 302 -13.74 -0.57 -7.90
CA GLU A 302 -13.67 -0.29 -9.34
C GLU A 302 -12.59 0.74 -9.68
N THR A 303 -12.49 1.84 -8.92
CA THR A 303 -11.50 2.88 -9.20
C THR A 303 -10.08 2.45 -8.86
N VAL A 304 -9.90 1.66 -7.80
CA VAL A 304 -8.61 1.08 -7.42
C VAL A 304 -8.13 0.06 -8.47
N ASN A 305 -9.03 -0.77 -9.01
CA ASN A 305 -8.70 -1.67 -10.11
C ASN A 305 -8.31 -0.91 -11.39
N LEU A 306 -8.99 0.20 -11.71
CA LEU A 306 -8.63 1.05 -12.84
C LEU A 306 -7.28 1.74 -12.66
N LEU A 307 -6.90 2.13 -11.44
CA LEU A 307 -5.57 2.64 -11.14
C LEU A 307 -4.50 1.56 -11.42
N SER A 308 -4.76 0.32 -11.02
CA SER A 308 -3.88 -0.82 -11.32
C SER A 308 -3.79 -1.12 -12.82
N LEU A 309 -4.88 -0.94 -13.56
CA LEU A 309 -4.89 -1.02 -15.03
C LEU A 309 -4.05 0.09 -15.68
N ALA A 310 -4.17 1.33 -15.19
CA ALA A 310 -3.35 2.45 -15.67
C ALA A 310 -1.86 2.19 -15.39
N ALA A 311 -1.52 1.67 -14.21
CA ALA A 311 -0.16 1.27 -13.87
C ALA A 311 0.35 0.12 -14.75
N THR A 312 -0.49 -0.88 -15.02
CA THR A 312 -0.15 -2.00 -15.92
C THR A 312 0.18 -1.50 -17.32
N ALA A 313 -0.66 -0.62 -17.87
CA ALA A 313 -0.43 -0.03 -19.19
C ALA A 313 0.85 0.82 -19.21
N ALA A 314 1.09 1.64 -18.19
CA ALA A 314 2.32 2.42 -18.06
C ALA A 314 3.58 1.53 -17.94
N GLN A 315 3.45 0.35 -17.33
CA GLN A 315 4.56 -0.61 -17.16
C GLN A 315 4.89 -1.36 -18.45
N VAL A 316 3.89 -1.79 -19.23
CA VAL A 316 4.11 -2.65 -20.41
C VAL A 316 4.14 -1.89 -21.74
N ASP A 317 3.48 -0.74 -21.83
CA ASP A 317 3.39 0.11 -23.02
C ASP A 317 3.35 1.61 -22.63
N PRO A 318 4.45 2.16 -22.06
CA PRO A 318 4.46 3.52 -21.49
C PRO A 318 4.05 4.62 -22.47
N ASP A 319 4.47 4.48 -23.75
CA ASP A 319 4.21 5.44 -24.82
C ASP A 319 2.90 5.18 -25.58
N GLY A 320 2.18 4.10 -25.26
CA GLY A 320 0.89 3.78 -25.83
C GLY A 320 -0.09 4.94 -25.67
N VAL A 321 -0.70 5.38 -26.76
CA VAL A 321 -1.58 6.57 -26.77
C VAL A 321 -3.03 6.14 -26.61
N ASN A 322 -3.75 6.79 -25.69
CA ASN A 322 -5.18 6.60 -25.38
C ASN A 322 -5.60 5.18 -25.01
N SER A 323 -4.64 4.27 -24.87
CA SER A 323 -4.87 2.85 -24.66
C SER A 323 -5.66 2.60 -23.36
N VAL A 324 -5.33 3.31 -22.27
CA VAL A 324 -6.12 3.26 -21.03
C VAL A 324 -7.43 4.04 -21.18
N VAL A 325 -7.39 5.26 -21.72
CA VAL A 325 -8.54 6.18 -21.81
C VAL A 325 -9.69 5.56 -22.60
N ASP A 326 -9.40 4.94 -23.74
CA ASP A 326 -10.36 4.31 -24.63
C ASP A 326 -11.00 3.05 -24.01
N SER A 327 -10.32 2.44 -23.02
CA SER A 327 -10.85 1.27 -22.29
C SER A 327 -11.75 1.64 -21.10
N LEU A 328 -11.80 2.92 -20.70
CA LEU A 328 -12.50 3.32 -19.50
C LEU A 328 -14.02 3.07 -19.60
N PRO A 329 -14.64 2.47 -18.58
CA PRO A 329 -16.09 2.36 -18.51
C PRO A 329 -16.76 3.74 -18.56
N VAL A 330 -17.87 3.81 -19.31
CA VAL A 330 -18.76 4.98 -19.32
C VAL A 330 -19.88 4.74 -18.32
N ASN A 331 -19.59 5.02 -17.05
CA ASN A 331 -20.57 4.95 -15.98
C ASN A 331 -20.43 6.14 -15.01
N THR A 332 -21.39 6.28 -14.09
CA THR A 332 -21.43 7.39 -13.14
C THR A 332 -20.21 7.39 -12.20
N ASN A 333 -19.79 6.23 -11.70
CA ASN A 333 -18.65 6.13 -10.76
C ASN A 333 -17.35 6.64 -11.41
N ILE A 334 -17.03 6.15 -12.60
CA ILE A 334 -15.80 6.54 -13.32
C ILE A 334 -15.88 7.99 -13.80
N THR A 335 -17.04 8.43 -14.27
CA THR A 335 -17.22 9.83 -14.70
C THR A 335 -17.05 10.80 -13.53
N LEU A 336 -17.59 10.49 -12.36
CA LEU A 336 -17.37 11.31 -11.16
C LEU A 336 -15.92 11.24 -10.69
N THR A 337 -15.25 10.08 -10.84
CA THR A 337 -13.83 9.92 -10.48
C THR A 337 -12.92 10.78 -11.33
N LEU A 338 -13.09 10.76 -12.65
CA LEU A 338 -12.31 11.61 -13.54
C LEU A 338 -12.58 13.10 -13.24
N ARG A 339 -13.82 13.47 -12.93
CA ARG A 339 -14.17 14.85 -12.55
C ARG A 339 -13.53 15.26 -11.23
N ALA A 340 -13.58 14.38 -10.23
CA ALA A 340 -12.99 14.61 -8.91
C ALA A 340 -11.47 14.81 -8.99
N LEU A 341 -10.80 13.95 -9.75
CA LEU A 341 -9.34 13.91 -9.78
C LEU A 341 -8.73 14.85 -10.80
N LEU A 342 -9.37 15.07 -11.95
CA LEU A 342 -8.68 15.65 -13.13
C LEU A 342 -9.30 16.95 -13.65
N SER A 343 -10.44 17.41 -13.12
CA SER A 343 -11.02 18.69 -13.55
C SER A 343 -10.09 19.86 -13.26
N LYS A 344 -9.90 20.76 -14.23
CA LYS A 344 -9.03 21.93 -14.07
C LYS A 344 -9.63 22.99 -13.14
N ASP A 345 -10.95 23.14 -13.12
CA ASP A 345 -11.67 24.15 -12.35
C ASP A 345 -13.09 23.66 -11.96
N ALA A 346 -13.78 24.45 -11.13
CA ALA A 346 -15.12 24.12 -10.66
C ALA A 346 -16.17 24.03 -11.78
N ALA A 347 -16.01 24.80 -12.86
CA ALA A 347 -16.94 24.78 -13.99
C ALA A 347 -16.85 23.45 -14.75
N MET A 348 -15.63 23.00 -15.05
CA MET A 348 -15.38 21.67 -15.62
C MET A 348 -15.84 20.57 -14.66
N ALA A 349 -15.57 20.70 -13.36
CA ALA A 349 -16.00 19.74 -12.36
C ALA A 349 -17.53 19.65 -12.24
N ALA A 350 -18.27 20.74 -12.44
CA ALA A 350 -19.74 20.80 -12.36
C ALA A 350 -20.43 20.35 -13.66
N THR A 351 -19.88 20.73 -14.81
CA THR A 351 -20.50 20.47 -16.12
C THR A 351 -20.00 19.19 -16.78
N GLY A 352 -18.82 18.71 -16.41
CA GLY A 352 -18.11 17.65 -17.14
C GLY A 352 -17.57 18.09 -18.50
N SER A 353 -17.54 19.41 -18.78
CA SER A 353 -17.09 19.97 -20.04
C SER A 353 -15.88 20.89 -19.83
N PRO A 354 -14.75 20.67 -20.54
CA PRO A 354 -14.50 19.56 -21.47
C PRO A 354 -14.47 18.19 -20.75
N ASP A 355 -14.72 17.10 -21.48
CA ASP A 355 -14.59 15.74 -20.94
C ASP A 355 -13.10 15.35 -20.88
N ILE A 356 -12.66 14.81 -19.75
CA ILE A 356 -11.32 14.24 -19.55
C ILE A 356 -11.01 13.17 -20.59
N ARG A 357 -12.01 12.41 -21.03
CA ARG A 357 -11.86 11.36 -22.04
C ARG A 357 -11.51 11.90 -23.43
N ALA A 358 -11.66 13.21 -23.67
CA ALA A 358 -11.22 13.84 -24.91
C ALA A 358 -9.71 14.13 -24.94
N LEU A 359 -8.99 13.93 -23.83
CA LEU A 359 -7.54 14.08 -23.80
C LEU A 359 -6.87 13.00 -24.64
N ARG A 360 -5.85 13.42 -25.38
CA ARG A 360 -4.92 12.49 -26.02
C ARG A 360 -3.65 12.40 -25.17
N ALA A 361 -3.40 11.24 -24.56
CA ALA A 361 -2.34 11.05 -23.58
C ALA A 361 -1.63 9.69 -23.74
N THR A 362 -0.34 9.64 -23.39
CA THR A 362 0.36 8.36 -23.24
C THR A 362 -0.05 7.65 -21.94
N ASN A 363 0.14 6.33 -21.85
CA ASN A 363 -0.20 5.56 -20.65
C ASN A 363 0.56 6.06 -19.41
N THR A 364 1.82 6.45 -19.55
CA THR A 364 2.58 7.09 -18.46
C THR A 364 1.98 8.44 -18.05
N ALA A 365 1.49 9.24 -19.00
CA ALA A 365 0.83 10.51 -18.68
C ALA A 365 -0.52 10.30 -17.96
N VAL A 366 -1.24 9.21 -18.27
CA VAL A 366 -2.45 8.82 -17.53
C VAL A 366 -2.11 8.48 -16.08
N LEU A 367 -1.11 7.62 -15.84
CA LEU A 367 -0.68 7.27 -14.48
C LEU A 367 -0.18 8.50 -13.71
N GLY A 368 0.67 9.31 -14.34
CA GLY A 368 1.20 10.53 -13.73
C GLY A 368 0.08 11.48 -13.32
N SER A 369 -0.90 11.70 -14.21
CA SER A 369 -2.06 12.54 -13.89
C SER A 369 -2.87 12.05 -12.68
N LEU A 370 -2.84 10.76 -12.35
CA LEU A 370 -3.57 10.18 -11.23
C LEU A 370 -2.82 10.23 -9.89
N LEU A 371 -1.49 10.30 -9.87
CA LEU A 371 -0.70 10.17 -8.63
C LEU A 371 0.26 11.33 -8.37
N ASP A 372 0.62 12.09 -9.40
CA ASP A 372 1.57 13.18 -9.32
C ASP A 372 1.11 14.30 -8.40
N ASP A 373 2.01 14.86 -7.59
CA ASP A 373 1.71 15.94 -6.65
C ASP A 373 1.25 17.23 -7.34
N ASN A 374 1.62 17.51 -8.59
CA ASN A 374 1.08 18.63 -9.34
C ASN A 374 -0.30 18.33 -9.97
N SER A 375 -0.78 17.09 -10.00
CA SER A 375 -2.11 16.76 -10.55
C SER A 375 -3.09 16.25 -9.51
N GLN A 376 -2.71 15.25 -8.71
CA GLN A 376 -3.53 14.58 -7.70
C GLN A 376 -3.98 15.58 -6.63
N PRO A 377 -5.29 15.82 -6.48
CA PRO A 377 -5.77 16.81 -5.53
C PRO A 377 -5.65 16.38 -4.07
N LEU A 378 -5.54 15.09 -3.74
CA LEU A 378 -5.55 14.60 -2.37
C LEU A 378 -4.13 14.32 -1.87
N GLY A 379 -3.68 15.05 -0.84
CA GLY A 379 -2.31 15.02 -0.30
C GLY A 379 -1.80 13.64 0.07
N PHE A 380 -2.68 12.77 0.58
CA PHE A 380 -2.32 11.41 0.98
C PHE A 380 -2.12 10.44 -0.20
N LEU A 381 -2.49 10.83 -1.42
CA LEU A 381 -2.28 10.05 -2.64
C LEU A 381 -1.12 10.58 -3.49
N GLN A 382 -0.46 11.65 -3.05
CA GLN A 382 0.54 12.35 -3.85
C GLN A 382 1.92 11.67 -3.76
N ALA A 383 2.52 11.47 -4.92
CA ALA A 383 3.93 11.17 -5.14
C ALA A 383 4.50 12.20 -6.13
N SER A 384 5.77 12.56 -6.02
CA SER A 384 6.42 13.46 -6.99
C SER A 384 7.06 12.66 -8.11
N VAL A 385 6.29 12.45 -9.20
CA VAL A 385 6.60 11.45 -10.23
C VAL A 385 7.06 12.06 -11.56
N GLY A 386 7.42 13.34 -11.56
CA GLY A 386 7.86 14.10 -12.71
C GLY A 386 6.85 15.18 -13.10
N PHE A 387 6.61 15.37 -14.39
CA PHE A 387 5.72 16.46 -14.83
C PHE A 387 5.15 16.24 -16.24
N PRO A 388 3.95 16.74 -16.58
CA PRO A 388 3.42 16.67 -17.93
C PRO A 388 4.28 17.45 -18.95
N THR A 389 4.37 16.90 -20.17
CA THR A 389 5.03 17.54 -21.32
C THR A 389 4.30 17.23 -22.64
N GLY A 390 4.83 17.68 -23.78
CA GLY A 390 4.33 17.45 -25.13
C GLY A 390 3.24 18.44 -25.57
N SER A 391 2.41 18.90 -24.64
CA SER A 391 1.36 19.90 -24.88
C SER A 391 1.22 20.87 -23.69
N PRO A 392 0.70 22.09 -23.90
CA PRO A 392 0.64 23.10 -22.84
C PRO A 392 -0.22 22.70 -21.63
N VAL A 393 0.21 23.14 -20.44
CA VAL A 393 -0.52 23.01 -19.18
C VAL A 393 -0.69 24.39 -18.53
N GLY A 394 -1.73 24.52 -17.71
CA GLY A 394 -2.06 25.73 -16.98
C GLY A 394 -2.46 25.45 -15.54
N PRO A 395 -2.70 26.50 -14.73
CA PRO A 395 -3.10 26.34 -13.34
C PRO A 395 -4.40 25.54 -13.18
N LYS A 396 -4.40 24.63 -12.21
CA LYS A 396 -5.59 23.90 -11.76
C LYS A 396 -6.09 24.49 -10.44
N SER A 397 -7.37 24.83 -10.39
CA SER A 397 -8.03 25.48 -9.24
C SER A 397 -9.06 24.61 -8.54
N PHE A 398 -9.33 23.41 -9.04
CA PHE A 398 -10.23 22.44 -8.43
C PHE A 398 -9.44 21.29 -7.76
N PRO A 399 -9.87 20.80 -6.58
CA PRO A 399 -11.04 21.22 -5.79
C PRO A 399 -10.79 22.48 -4.95
N VAL A 400 -9.53 22.90 -4.81
CA VAL A 400 -9.13 24.05 -4.00
C VAL A 400 -8.24 24.99 -4.81
N PRO A 401 -8.59 26.29 -4.91
CA PRO A 401 -7.72 27.29 -5.55
C PRO A 401 -6.38 27.45 -4.84
N ASP A 402 -5.31 27.76 -5.61
CA ASP A 402 -3.94 27.88 -5.08
C ASP A 402 -3.81 28.83 -3.86
N ALA A 403 -4.59 29.91 -3.84
CA ALA A 403 -4.59 30.88 -2.75
C ALA A 403 -5.08 30.30 -1.41
N LEU A 404 -6.08 29.41 -1.44
CA LEU A 404 -6.62 28.76 -0.25
C LEU A 404 -5.78 27.55 0.16
N ARG A 405 -5.11 26.93 -0.81
CA ARG A 405 -4.35 25.70 -0.61
C ARG A 405 -3.15 25.87 0.31
N ARG A 406 -2.59 27.09 0.44
CA ARG A 406 -1.43 27.45 1.29
C ARG A 406 -1.79 27.74 2.75
N LEU A 407 -3.05 27.57 3.13
CA LEU A 407 -3.48 27.70 4.52
C LEU A 407 -3.15 26.40 5.26
N PRO A 408 -2.47 26.44 6.43
CA PRO A 408 -1.90 25.24 7.06
C PRO A 408 -2.82 24.02 7.26
N LEU A 409 -4.13 24.21 7.40
CA LEU A 409 -5.12 23.13 7.54
C LEU A 409 -5.56 22.54 6.19
N VAL A 410 -5.38 23.28 5.10
CA VAL A 410 -5.75 22.95 3.72
C VAL A 410 -4.61 22.24 3.00
N ASP A 411 -3.36 22.71 3.17
CA ASP A 411 -2.18 22.04 2.58
C ASP A 411 -2.12 20.55 3.00
N GLY A 412 -2.40 20.24 4.27
CA GLY A 412 -2.31 18.85 4.76
C GLY A 412 -3.29 17.88 4.11
N GLN A 413 -4.43 18.36 3.61
CA GLN A 413 -5.44 17.53 2.94
C GLN A 413 -5.27 17.50 1.42
N PHE A 414 -4.85 18.62 0.81
CA PHE A 414 -4.79 18.78 -0.65
C PHE A 414 -3.35 18.84 -1.21
N GLY A 415 -2.34 18.72 -0.36
CA GLY A 415 -0.94 18.89 -0.69
C GLY A 415 -0.50 20.34 -0.86
N ASP A 416 0.80 20.56 -0.79
CA ASP A 416 1.48 21.86 -0.86
C ASP A 416 2.06 22.18 -2.27
N ALA A 417 2.12 21.21 -3.17
CA ALA A 417 2.47 21.42 -4.58
C ALA A 417 1.41 22.19 -5.38
N ARG A 418 1.86 23.14 -6.22
CA ARG A 418 1.00 23.90 -7.14
C ARG A 418 0.39 22.96 -8.18
N LYS A 419 -0.92 23.09 -8.40
CA LYS A 419 -1.63 22.17 -9.29
C LYS A 419 -1.61 22.66 -10.73
N ALA A 420 -1.39 21.73 -11.66
CA ALA A 420 -1.42 21.92 -13.09
C ALA A 420 -2.51 21.04 -13.74
N ALA A 421 -3.02 21.48 -14.88
CA ALA A 421 -3.94 20.70 -15.72
C ALA A 421 -3.71 20.97 -17.21
N PRO A 422 -4.06 20.01 -18.09
CA PRO A 422 -4.18 20.24 -19.53
C PRO A 422 -5.02 21.48 -19.87
N THR A 423 -4.58 22.26 -20.86
CA THR A 423 -5.34 23.39 -21.41
C THR A 423 -6.12 23.03 -22.67
N PHE A 424 -5.75 21.95 -23.36
CA PHE A 424 -6.42 21.47 -24.57
C PHE A 424 -7.00 20.07 -24.36
N TYR A 425 -8.18 19.84 -24.93
CA TYR A 425 -8.97 18.60 -24.80
C TYR A 425 -9.43 18.19 -26.20
N ASP A 426 -8.46 17.82 -27.04
CA ASP A 426 -8.67 17.49 -28.45
C ASP A 426 -7.65 16.46 -28.95
N ALA A 427 -7.86 15.98 -30.18
CA ALA A 427 -6.99 14.99 -30.80
C ALA A 427 -5.64 15.54 -31.30
N ALA A 428 -5.49 16.87 -31.43
CA ALA A 428 -4.28 17.49 -31.96
C ALA A 428 -3.16 17.58 -30.91
N HIS A 429 -3.53 17.67 -29.63
CA HIS A 429 -2.59 17.83 -28.52
C HIS A 429 -2.32 16.51 -27.79
N LEU A 430 -1.09 16.01 -27.91
CA LEU A 430 -0.65 14.81 -27.19
C LEU A 430 0.09 15.20 -25.91
N TYR A 431 -0.45 14.77 -24.78
CA TYR A 431 0.18 14.86 -23.47
C TYR A 431 1.09 13.65 -23.23
N ARG A 432 2.30 13.95 -22.77
CA ARG A 432 3.34 13.00 -22.36
C ARG A 432 3.74 13.28 -20.92
N TRP A 433 4.61 12.45 -20.38
CA TRP A 433 5.14 12.59 -19.03
C TRP A 433 6.66 12.63 -19.05
N LEU A 434 7.26 13.51 -18.26
CA LEU A 434 8.67 13.49 -17.89
C LEU A 434 8.83 12.60 -16.68
N ASP A 435 9.81 11.71 -16.68
CA ASP A 435 10.18 11.01 -15.43
C ASP A 435 10.86 12.00 -14.44
N TYR A 436 11.00 11.61 -13.18
CA TYR A 436 11.49 12.49 -12.11
C TYR A 436 12.86 13.12 -12.41
N ASP A 437 13.74 12.39 -13.11
CA ASP A 437 15.09 12.81 -13.47
C ASP A 437 15.19 13.57 -14.80
N GLU A 438 14.05 13.74 -15.47
CA GLU A 438 13.93 14.45 -16.74
C GLU A 438 13.40 15.89 -16.58
N VAL A 439 12.82 16.21 -15.41
CA VAL A 439 12.30 17.53 -15.06
C VAL A 439 13.42 18.57 -14.99
N GLY A 440 13.15 19.76 -15.53
CA GLY A 440 14.15 20.81 -15.80
C GLY A 440 15.04 20.53 -17.02
N GLY A 441 14.71 19.52 -17.83
CA GLY A 441 15.45 19.12 -19.03
C GLY A 441 14.99 19.83 -20.31
N THR A 442 15.51 19.39 -21.46
CA THR A 442 15.19 19.99 -22.77
C THR A 442 13.76 19.72 -23.25
N ARG A 443 13.11 18.69 -22.70
CA ARG A 443 11.71 18.36 -22.97
C ARG A 443 10.74 19.06 -22.02
N SER A 444 11.23 19.82 -21.04
CA SER A 444 10.37 20.55 -20.11
C SER A 444 9.55 21.64 -20.79
N LEU A 445 8.33 21.84 -20.30
CA LEU A 445 7.48 22.91 -20.78
C LEU A 445 8.05 24.27 -20.33
N PRO A 446 7.88 25.36 -21.12
CA PRO A 446 8.44 26.67 -20.78
C PRO A 446 7.98 27.23 -19.42
N ASN A 447 6.81 26.81 -18.93
CA ASN A 447 6.23 27.23 -17.66
C ASN A 447 6.33 26.17 -16.54
N GLU A 448 7.06 25.06 -16.76
CA GLU A 448 7.21 23.97 -15.77
C GLU A 448 7.67 24.48 -14.40
N SER A 449 8.65 25.39 -14.38
CA SER A 449 9.23 25.94 -13.15
C SER A 449 8.24 26.76 -12.31
N GLN A 450 7.03 27.02 -12.81
CA GLN A 450 5.95 27.65 -12.03
C GLN A 450 5.22 26.66 -11.13
N PHE A 451 5.36 25.36 -11.38
CA PHE A 451 4.62 24.27 -10.73
C PHE A 451 5.54 23.35 -9.94
N THR A 452 6.66 22.94 -10.55
CA THR A 452 7.60 21.99 -9.95
C THR A 452 9.06 22.45 -10.04
N THR A 453 9.93 21.71 -9.36
CA THR A 453 11.38 21.84 -9.42
C THR A 453 12.01 20.45 -9.49
N ARG A 454 13.18 20.35 -10.11
CA ARG A 454 13.97 19.12 -10.15
C ARG A 454 14.29 18.52 -8.76
N ALA A 455 14.33 19.33 -7.71
CA ALA A 455 14.57 18.85 -6.35
C ALA A 455 13.30 18.31 -5.67
N GLY A 456 12.12 18.67 -6.17
CA GLY A 456 10.82 18.16 -5.71
C GLY A 456 10.45 16.82 -6.33
N GLU A 457 11.00 16.50 -7.50
CA GLU A 457 10.74 15.23 -8.19
C GLU A 457 11.72 14.14 -7.77
N VAL A 458 11.20 13.10 -7.12
CA VAL A 458 12.00 12.10 -6.40
C VAL A 458 11.63 10.65 -6.68
N THR A 459 10.46 10.40 -7.29
CA THR A 459 9.92 9.06 -7.54
C THR A 459 9.89 8.76 -9.02
N SER A 460 10.55 7.69 -9.47
CA SER A 460 10.42 7.29 -10.88
C SER A 460 9.02 6.77 -11.15
N ILE A 461 8.35 7.32 -12.17
CA ILE A 461 7.02 6.85 -12.56
C ILE A 461 7.04 5.40 -13.07
N ARG A 462 8.18 4.95 -13.61
CA ARG A 462 8.37 3.56 -14.05
C ARG A 462 8.49 2.63 -12.86
N GLU A 463 9.27 3.01 -11.84
CA GLU A 463 9.38 2.22 -10.61
C GLU A 463 8.06 2.21 -9.81
N LEU A 464 7.30 3.30 -9.87
CA LEU A 464 5.96 3.36 -9.30
C LEU A 464 5.00 2.41 -10.02
N ALA A 465 4.91 2.49 -11.35
CA ALA A 465 4.09 1.59 -12.16
C ALA A 465 4.41 0.11 -11.88
N ARG A 466 5.70 -0.22 -11.78
CA ARG A 466 6.20 -1.54 -11.40
C ARG A 466 5.73 -1.98 -10.00
N SER A 467 5.82 -1.11 -9.00
CA SER A 467 5.40 -1.39 -7.62
C SER A 467 3.90 -1.67 -7.50
N PHE A 468 3.08 -1.14 -8.41
CA PHE A 468 1.65 -1.43 -8.48
C PHE A 468 1.31 -2.85 -8.94
N VAL A 469 2.14 -3.45 -9.80
CA VAL A 469 1.69 -4.57 -10.66
C VAL A 469 2.57 -5.81 -10.59
N GLU A 470 3.83 -5.69 -10.20
CA GLU A 470 4.72 -6.85 -10.11
C GLU A 470 4.67 -7.57 -8.76
N PRO A 471 4.62 -6.89 -7.60
CA PRO A 471 4.44 -7.57 -6.33
C PRO A 471 3.12 -8.36 -6.32
N PRO A 472 3.10 -9.59 -5.79
CA PRO A 472 1.91 -10.45 -5.80
C PRO A 472 0.88 -10.10 -4.72
N LEU A 473 1.02 -8.94 -4.07
CA LEU A 473 0.10 -8.34 -3.08
C LEU A 473 -0.07 -6.86 -3.42
N ASP A 474 -1.18 -6.28 -2.96
CA ASP A 474 -1.68 -4.98 -3.39
C ASP A 474 -0.74 -3.81 -3.13
N PHE A 475 -0.67 -2.84 -4.04
CA PHE A 475 -0.18 -1.49 -3.72
C PHE A 475 -1.26 -0.67 -3.02
N THR A 476 -2.48 -0.75 -3.51
CA THR A 476 -3.66 -0.04 -2.99
C THR A 476 -4.69 -1.04 -2.47
N GLU A 477 -5.27 -0.78 -1.31
CA GLU A 477 -6.32 -1.61 -0.73
C GLU A 477 -7.72 -1.06 -1.10
N ALA A 478 -8.49 -1.87 -1.81
CA ALA A 478 -9.88 -1.59 -2.15
C ALA A 478 -10.87 -1.86 -1.00
N TYR A 479 -10.51 -2.77 -0.10
CA TYR A 479 -11.41 -3.33 0.92
C TYR A 479 -11.04 -2.92 2.36
N PHE A 480 -10.61 -1.68 2.55
CA PHE A 480 -10.20 -1.17 3.86
C PHE A 480 -11.30 -1.36 4.93
N PRO A 481 -11.06 -2.13 6.01
CA PRO A 481 -12.08 -2.38 7.03
C PRO A 481 -12.41 -1.09 7.80
N SER A 482 -13.66 -0.62 7.71
CA SER A 482 -14.10 0.61 8.41
C SER A 482 -13.92 0.50 9.93
N ARG A 483 -13.96 -0.74 10.45
CA ARG A 483 -13.76 -1.06 11.85
C ARG A 483 -12.39 -0.60 12.39
N ILE A 484 -11.34 -0.61 11.57
CA ILE A 484 -10.01 -0.12 11.99
C ILE A 484 -10.08 1.37 12.32
N ALA A 485 -10.67 2.19 11.43
CA ALA A 485 -10.82 3.63 11.65
C ALA A 485 -11.63 3.92 12.93
N LEU A 486 -12.71 3.16 13.16
CA LEU A 486 -13.54 3.29 14.35
C LEU A 486 -12.76 2.95 15.64
N ASP A 487 -12.06 1.80 15.67
CA ASP A 487 -11.33 1.34 16.85
C ASP A 487 -10.20 2.30 17.24
N LEU A 488 -9.52 2.90 16.27
CA LEU A 488 -8.45 3.89 16.52
C LEU A 488 -8.97 5.13 17.26
N ALA A 489 -10.22 5.54 17.01
CA ALA A 489 -10.87 6.65 17.68
C ALA A 489 -11.46 6.30 19.07
N GLN A 490 -11.50 5.00 19.43
CA GLN A 490 -12.20 4.49 20.60
C GLN A 490 -11.26 3.85 21.64
N SER A 491 -10.12 4.50 21.93
CA SER A 491 -9.11 3.98 22.87
C SER A 491 -9.61 3.74 24.31
N THR A 492 -10.74 4.33 24.68
CA THR A 492 -11.40 4.17 25.99
C THR A 492 -12.51 3.13 25.99
N ALA A 493 -12.92 2.61 24.82
CA ALA A 493 -13.92 1.55 24.75
C ALA A 493 -13.41 0.31 25.47
N PRO A 494 -14.22 -0.40 26.28
CA PRO A 494 -13.76 -1.53 27.08
C PRO A 494 -13.08 -2.64 26.27
N SER A 495 -13.51 -2.86 25.01
CA SER A 495 -12.90 -3.83 24.09
C SER A 495 -11.45 -3.50 23.73
N ILE A 496 -11.08 -2.22 23.71
CA ILE A 496 -9.73 -1.74 23.40
C ILE A 496 -8.94 -1.48 24.68
N ALA A 497 -9.55 -0.78 25.64
CA ALA A 497 -8.92 -0.36 26.89
C ALA A 497 -8.41 -1.54 27.73
N ARG A 498 -9.06 -2.71 27.67
CA ARG A 498 -8.61 -3.94 28.34
C ARG A 498 -7.23 -4.43 27.88
N HIS A 499 -6.82 -4.05 26.66
CA HIS A 499 -5.52 -4.42 26.09
C HIS A 499 -4.50 -3.28 26.15
N LEU A 500 -4.93 -2.02 26.29
CA LEU A 500 -4.04 -0.86 26.40
C LEU A 500 -3.45 -0.71 27.80
N LEU A 501 -2.65 -1.71 28.19
CA LEU A 501 -2.12 -1.84 29.52
C LEU A 501 -0.75 -1.15 29.68
N TYR A 502 -0.01 -0.89 28.60
CA TYR A 502 1.35 -0.34 28.64
C TYR A 502 1.45 1.06 28.00
N ARG A 503 0.80 2.06 28.61
CA ARG A 503 0.72 3.45 28.07
C ARG A 503 2.05 4.14 27.75
N ASN A 504 3.17 3.67 28.30
CA ASN A 504 4.51 4.19 28.02
C ASN A 504 5.35 3.23 27.15
N GLY A 505 4.77 2.14 26.64
CA GLY A 505 5.47 1.06 25.92
C GLY A 505 6.21 1.55 24.68
N ILE A 506 5.75 2.63 24.05
CA ILE A 506 6.45 3.28 22.94
C ILE A 506 7.85 3.75 23.37
N GLY A 507 7.98 4.34 24.56
CA GLY A 507 9.23 4.91 25.09
C GLY A 507 10.28 3.88 25.52
N GLU A 508 9.93 2.59 25.55
CA GLU A 508 10.84 1.51 25.93
C GLU A 508 11.87 1.18 24.84
N ASN A 509 11.77 1.78 23.66
CA ASN A 509 12.54 1.46 22.48
C ASN A 509 13.02 2.71 21.73
N PRO A 510 14.14 2.63 20.98
CA PRO A 510 14.57 3.68 20.06
C PRO A 510 13.52 3.94 18.97
N ILE A 511 13.45 5.17 18.47
CA ILE A 511 12.48 5.60 17.46
C ILE A 511 13.19 6.37 16.36
N LEU A 512 12.95 5.99 15.11
CA LEU A 512 13.27 6.77 13.93
C LEU A 512 11.99 7.31 13.30
N THR A 513 11.83 8.63 13.21
CA THR A 513 10.76 9.25 12.44
C THR A 513 11.33 9.94 11.22
N ILE A 514 10.81 9.60 10.05
CA ILE A 514 11.15 10.24 8.78
C ILE A 514 9.88 10.92 8.27
N LYS A 515 9.90 12.24 8.14
CA LYS A 515 8.79 13.07 7.70
C LYS A 515 9.05 13.60 6.29
N ALA A 516 8.07 13.53 5.40
CA ALA A 516 8.10 14.24 4.13
C ALA A 516 8.08 15.77 4.39
N SER A 517 8.76 16.56 3.56
CA SER A 517 8.72 18.02 3.74
C SER A 517 7.38 18.61 3.32
N GLY A 518 6.79 18.08 2.25
CA GLY A 518 5.47 18.44 1.72
C GLY A 518 4.41 17.39 2.04
N GLY A 519 3.26 17.48 1.38
CA GLY A 519 2.16 16.54 1.53
C GLY A 519 1.38 16.68 2.86
N VAL A 520 1.16 15.56 3.56
CA VAL A 520 0.21 15.48 4.69
C VAL A 520 0.80 16.03 5.99
N ALA A 521 0.05 16.89 6.68
CA ALA A 521 0.42 17.44 7.98
C ALA A 521 -0.15 16.59 9.13
N LEU A 522 0.60 15.60 9.62
CA LEU A 522 0.21 14.84 10.82
C LEU A 522 0.79 15.46 12.10
N SER A 523 -0.07 15.73 13.08
CA SER A 523 0.36 16.26 14.38
C SER A 523 1.18 15.23 15.17
N GLY A 524 2.16 15.69 15.96
CA GLY A 524 2.92 14.84 16.87
C GLY A 524 4.07 14.05 16.25
N GLN A 525 4.43 14.32 14.98
CA GLN A 525 5.56 13.68 14.29
C GLN A 525 6.92 13.98 14.95
N ARG A 526 7.08 15.14 15.62
CA ARG A 526 8.24 15.41 16.48
C ARG A 526 8.08 14.67 17.82
N GLY A 527 8.36 13.37 17.80
CA GLY A 527 8.35 12.47 18.96
C GLY A 527 9.70 12.34 19.65
N ALA A 528 9.80 11.38 20.56
CA ALA A 528 11.07 10.91 21.11
C ALA A 528 11.94 10.27 20.02
N GLY A 529 13.27 10.32 20.17
CA GLY A 529 14.20 9.63 19.28
C GLY A 529 14.71 10.50 18.12
N ARG A 530 15.16 9.84 17.04
CA ARG A 530 15.75 10.51 15.87
C ARG A 530 14.67 10.97 14.90
N PHE A 531 14.72 12.24 14.52
CA PHE A 531 13.77 12.86 13.60
C PHE A 531 14.50 13.36 12.35
N VAL A 532 14.03 12.94 11.17
CA VAL A 532 14.60 13.30 9.86
C VAL A 532 13.50 13.89 9.00
N VAL A 533 13.80 14.99 8.31
CA VAL A 533 12.92 15.56 7.28
C VAL A 533 13.50 15.21 5.91
N ALA A 534 12.69 14.64 5.03
CA ALA A 534 13.02 14.35 3.65
C ALA A 534 12.62 15.55 2.76
N PRO A 535 13.58 16.37 2.31
CA PRO A 535 13.27 17.59 1.54
C PRO A 535 12.83 17.25 0.12
N GLY A 536 11.77 17.91 -0.34
CA GLY A 536 11.15 17.71 -1.67
C GLY A 536 10.15 16.56 -1.72
N TYR A 537 10.01 15.77 -0.64
CA TYR A 537 9.17 14.57 -0.63
C TYR A 537 7.73 14.96 -0.29
N ASN A 538 6.78 14.30 -0.94
CA ASN A 538 5.36 14.19 -0.61
C ASN A 538 5.06 12.88 0.15
N HIS A 539 3.78 12.67 0.47
CA HIS A 539 3.33 11.59 1.36
C HIS A 539 3.79 10.20 0.88
N LEU A 540 3.57 9.85 -0.38
CA LEU A 540 3.93 8.52 -0.90
C LEU A 540 5.42 8.40 -1.25
N ASP A 541 6.17 9.50 -1.35
CA ASP A 541 7.59 9.46 -1.73
C ASP A 541 8.45 8.79 -0.65
N VAL A 542 8.02 8.80 0.61
CA VAL A 542 8.73 8.05 1.66
C VAL A 542 8.68 6.53 1.46
N LEU A 543 7.84 6.05 0.53
CA LEU A 543 7.79 4.66 0.10
C LEU A 543 8.35 4.43 -1.30
N THR A 544 8.18 5.43 -2.18
CA THR A 544 8.29 5.24 -3.63
C THR A 544 9.51 5.87 -4.27
N ALA A 545 10.26 6.71 -3.55
CA ALA A 545 11.42 7.43 -4.08
C ALA A 545 12.43 6.51 -4.80
N ALA A 546 12.92 6.97 -5.95
CA ALA A 546 13.91 6.28 -6.75
C ALA A 546 15.24 6.16 -5.98
N GLN A 547 15.96 5.04 -6.16
CA GLN A 547 17.18 4.77 -5.38
C GLN A 547 18.21 5.91 -5.45
N THR A 548 18.36 6.51 -6.63
CA THR A 548 19.29 7.61 -6.90
C THR A 548 18.51 8.87 -7.19
N GLN A 549 18.78 9.92 -6.42
CA GLN A 549 18.09 11.20 -6.53
C GLN A 549 18.75 12.07 -7.60
N ASN A 550 18.07 13.14 -8.02
CA ASN A 550 18.52 14.08 -9.05
C ASN A 550 19.91 14.71 -8.82
N ASN A 551 20.41 14.68 -7.58
CA ASN A 551 21.75 15.14 -7.20
C ASN A 551 22.83 14.02 -7.22
N GLY A 552 22.50 12.84 -7.74
CA GLY A 552 23.36 11.65 -7.78
C GLY A 552 23.56 10.94 -6.45
N ARG A 553 22.87 11.35 -5.37
CA ARG A 553 22.98 10.72 -4.04
C ARG A 553 21.90 9.67 -3.84
N PRO A 554 22.14 8.66 -2.98
CA PRO A 554 21.08 7.76 -2.54
C PRO A 554 19.92 8.50 -1.89
N GLU A 555 18.71 7.99 -2.06
CA GLU A 555 17.52 8.52 -1.42
C GLU A 555 17.57 8.40 0.11
N ILE A 556 16.98 9.38 0.80
CA ILE A 556 17.22 9.62 2.23
C ILE A 556 16.52 8.60 3.12
N VAL A 557 15.32 8.15 2.76
CA VAL A 557 14.47 7.32 3.62
C VAL A 557 15.11 5.96 3.87
N SER A 558 15.42 5.23 2.80
CA SER A 558 16.08 3.93 2.91
C SER A 558 17.49 4.02 3.48
N SER A 559 18.20 5.12 3.18
CA SER A 559 19.51 5.36 3.78
C SER A 559 19.43 5.46 5.30
N GLU A 560 18.38 6.10 5.84
CA GLU A 560 18.17 6.20 7.28
C GLU A 560 17.60 4.94 7.90
N LEU A 561 16.68 4.24 7.23
CA LEU A 561 16.19 2.93 7.67
C LEU A 561 17.32 1.91 7.75
N ALA A 562 18.22 1.88 6.76
CA ALA A 562 19.39 0.99 6.77
C ALA A 562 20.35 1.32 7.94
N ARG A 563 20.60 2.61 8.20
CA ARG A 563 21.40 3.04 9.36
C ARG A 563 20.75 2.62 10.68
N PHE A 564 19.44 2.82 10.80
CA PHE A 564 18.69 2.46 12.00
C PHE A 564 18.63 0.94 12.22
N ALA A 565 18.54 0.15 11.15
CA ALA A 565 18.64 -1.30 11.26
C ALA A 565 20.03 -1.72 11.80
N ILE A 566 21.10 -1.19 11.23
CA ILE A 566 22.47 -1.53 11.64
C ILE A 566 22.73 -1.13 13.10
N ASP A 567 22.32 0.08 13.49
CA ASP A 567 22.49 0.59 14.86
C ASP A 567 21.23 1.30 15.37
N PRO A 568 20.27 0.54 15.94
CA PRO A 568 19.07 1.13 16.53
C PRO A 568 19.39 2.00 17.76
N GLY A 569 20.52 1.75 18.43
CA GLY A 569 20.94 2.49 19.62
C GLY A 569 21.21 3.97 19.33
N SER A 570 21.68 4.28 18.12
CA SER A 570 21.91 5.66 17.64
C SER A 570 20.66 6.54 17.61
N ALA A 571 19.47 5.96 17.71
CA ALA A 571 18.20 6.68 17.73
C ALA A 571 17.58 6.79 19.14
N ARG A 572 18.33 6.42 20.19
CA ARG A 572 17.98 6.76 21.58
C ARG A 572 18.34 8.23 21.84
N ARG A 573 17.56 8.90 22.71
CA ARG A 573 17.86 10.28 23.12
C ARG A 573 19.18 10.38 23.88
#